data_AF-I2GKS4-F1
#
_entry.id   AF-I2GKS4-F1
#
_cell.length_a   1.000
_cell.length_b   1.000
_cell.length_c   1.000
_cell.angle_alpha   90.00
_cell.angle_beta   90.00
_cell.angle_gamma   90.00
#
_symmetry.space_group_name_H-M   'P 1'
#
loop_
_entity.id
_entity.type
_entity.pdbx_description
1 polymer ?
#
loop_
_entity_poly.entity_id
_entity_poly.type
_entity_poly.pdbx_seq_one_letter_code
_entity_poly.pdbx_strand_id
1 'polypeptide(L)'
;MAKLMEIINGKTFSHIFFCPGCQCGHGVNVKPDNQAPVWTLVGTLDNPTVQPSIRVQSGNEHGPTVCHSFITDGKIQFLSDCTHALAGQTVELPDMDD
;
A
#
# COMPACT_ATOMS: atom_id res chain seq x y z
N MET A 1 13.62 0.39 9.68
CA MET A 1 12.64 1.23 10.42
C MET A 1 11.26 0.75 9.98
N ALA A 2 10.18 1.09 10.67
CA ALA A 2 8.87 0.57 10.27
C ALA A 2 8.52 0.99 8.83
N LYS A 3 8.08 0.03 8.00
CA LYS A 3 7.64 0.24 6.61
C LYS A 3 6.14 0.55 6.51
N LEU A 4 5.38 0.14 7.53
CA LEU A 4 3.99 0.52 7.74
C LEU A 4 3.87 1.30 9.04
N MET A 5 3.05 2.34 9.04
CA MET A 5 2.66 3.07 10.24
C MET A 5 1.18 2.82 10.55
N GLU A 6 0.84 2.54 11.80
CA GLU A 6 -0.56 2.51 12.24
C GLU A 6 -1.12 3.93 12.35
N ILE A 7 -2.33 4.14 11.82
CA ILE A 7 -3.10 5.37 12.00
C ILE A 7 -4.00 5.19 13.22
N ILE A 8 -3.66 5.88 14.32
CA ILE A 8 -4.48 5.90 15.53
C ILE A 8 -5.86 6.47 15.19
N ASN A 9 -6.91 5.74 15.55
CA ASN A 9 -8.32 6.08 15.25
C ASN A 9 -8.63 6.27 13.75
N GLY A 10 -7.87 5.62 12.87
CA GLY A 10 -8.11 5.65 11.43
C GLY A 10 -9.50 5.12 11.03
N LYS A 11 -10.31 5.95 10.36
CA LYS A 11 -11.69 5.64 9.95
C LYS A 11 -11.82 5.07 8.54
N THR A 12 -10.83 5.33 7.69
CA THR A 12 -10.83 4.89 6.28
C THR A 12 -9.72 3.87 6.04
N PHE A 13 -8.56 4.12 6.63
CA PHE A 13 -7.42 3.21 6.63
C PHE A 13 -6.89 3.11 8.05
N SER A 14 -6.44 1.92 8.42
CA SER A 14 -5.83 1.64 9.73
C SER A 14 -4.31 1.74 9.69
N HIS A 15 -3.71 1.59 8.51
CA HIS A 15 -2.27 1.63 8.30
C HIS A 15 -1.96 2.39 7.01
N ILE A 16 -0.78 2.99 6.94
CA ILE A 16 -0.25 3.68 5.77
C ILE A 16 1.17 3.22 5.47
N PHE A 17 1.52 3.19 4.19
CA PHE A 17 2.88 2.94 3.70
C PHE A 17 3.21 3.90 2.57
N PHE A 18 4.48 4.21 2.36
CA PHE A 18 4.92 5.00 1.22
C PHE A 18 5.04 4.12 -0.03
N CYS A 19 4.35 4.49 -1.10
CA CYS A 19 4.45 3.81 -2.39
C CYS A 19 5.54 4.50 -3.25
N PRO A 20 6.69 3.85 -3.55
CA PRO A 20 7.73 4.46 -4.37
C PRO A 20 7.32 4.63 -5.85
N GLY A 21 6.31 3.91 -6.33
CA GLY A 21 5.78 4.05 -7.69
C GLY A 21 4.91 5.29 -7.86
N CYS A 22 4.03 5.56 -6.89
CA CYS A 22 3.15 6.73 -6.88
C CYS A 22 3.76 7.96 -6.21
N GLN A 23 4.84 7.77 -5.45
CA GLN A 23 5.51 8.80 -4.64
C GLN A 23 4.58 9.46 -3.61
N CYS A 24 3.66 8.68 -3.03
CA CYS A 24 2.71 9.14 -2.01
C CYS A 24 2.31 7.99 -1.07
N GLY A 25 1.59 8.33 0.00
CA GLY A 25 1.11 7.36 0.98
C GLY A 25 -0.10 6.57 0.48
N HIS A 26 -0.06 5.25 0.62
CA HIS A 26 -1.18 4.34 0.33
C HIS A 26 -1.70 3.73 1.64
N GLY A 27 -3.03 3.68 1.77
CA GLY A 27 -3.70 3.18 2.97
C GLY A 27 -4.20 1.75 2.83
N VAL A 28 -4.10 0.98 3.91
CA VAL A 28 -4.77 -0.32 4.06
C VAL A 28 -5.57 -0.37 5.36
N ASN A 29 -6.70 -1.07 5.32
CA ASN A 29 -7.55 -1.26 6.47
C ASN A 29 -7.51 -2.73 6.93
N VAL A 30 -7.20 -2.96 8.21
CA VAL A 30 -7.22 -4.30 8.84
C VAL A 30 -8.31 -4.41 9.90
N LYS A 31 -9.09 -3.34 10.09
CA LYS A 31 -10.18 -3.26 11.07
C LYS A 31 -11.52 -3.48 10.36
N PRO A 32 -12.32 -4.50 10.72
CA PRO A 32 -13.56 -4.84 10.00
C PRO A 32 -14.74 -3.91 10.28
N ASP A 33 -14.57 -2.92 11.16
CA ASP A 33 -15.59 -1.97 11.61
C ASP A 33 -15.85 -0.84 10.60
N ASN A 34 -14.90 -0.59 9.71
CA ASN A 34 -15.03 0.38 8.64
C ASN A 34 -15.60 -0.34 7.41
N GLN A 35 -16.63 0.21 6.75
CA GLN A 35 -17.25 -0.29 5.51
C GLN A 35 -16.29 -0.23 4.28
N ALA A 36 -15.00 -0.45 4.50
CA ALA A 36 -13.91 -0.45 3.55
C ALA A 36 -13.40 -1.90 3.36
N PRO A 37 -12.67 -2.19 2.28
CA PRO A 37 -12.04 -3.49 2.13
C PRO A 37 -11.11 -3.77 3.33
N VAL A 38 -11.04 -5.04 3.75
CA VAL A 38 -10.25 -5.47 4.91
C VAL A 38 -9.15 -6.39 4.41
N TRP A 39 -7.91 -6.01 4.70
CA TRP A 39 -6.73 -6.81 4.41
C TRP A 39 -6.29 -7.59 5.65
N THR A 40 -5.71 -8.75 5.39
CA THR A 40 -4.89 -9.46 6.37
C THR A 40 -3.50 -8.84 6.38
N LEU A 41 -3.02 -8.50 7.58
CA LEU A 41 -1.65 -8.07 7.83
C LEU A 41 -0.99 -9.10 8.74
N VAL A 42 0.11 -9.69 8.28
CA VAL A 42 0.95 -10.60 9.07
C VAL A 42 2.40 -10.13 9.06
N GLY A 43 3.19 -10.64 10.01
CA GLY A 43 4.58 -10.21 10.21
C GLY A 43 4.68 -8.99 11.12
N THR A 44 5.80 -8.27 11.01
CA THR A 44 6.05 -7.03 11.75
C THR A 44 5.80 -5.82 10.85
N LEU A 45 5.69 -4.61 11.42
CA LEU A 45 5.57 -3.39 10.63
C LEU A 45 6.85 -3.05 9.83
N ASP A 46 7.99 -3.63 10.18
CA ASP A 46 9.28 -3.52 9.47
C ASP A 46 9.43 -4.59 8.37
N ASN A 47 8.82 -5.77 8.55
CA ASN A 47 8.77 -6.84 7.55
C ASN A 47 7.34 -7.38 7.34
N PRO A 48 6.43 -6.57 6.76
CA PRO A 48 5.01 -6.92 6.66
C PRO A 48 4.69 -7.73 5.41
N THR A 49 3.61 -8.51 5.51
CA THR A 49 2.88 -9.09 4.37
C THR A 49 1.42 -8.67 4.45
N VAL A 50 0.89 -8.13 3.35
CA VAL A 50 -0.49 -7.64 3.24
C VAL A 50 -1.22 -8.41 2.15
N GLN A 51 -2.38 -8.99 2.49
CA GLN A 51 -3.16 -9.83 1.59
C GLN A 51 -4.66 -9.45 1.62
N PRO A 52 -5.38 -9.49 0.49
CA PRO A 52 -4.92 -9.79 -0.87
C PRO A 52 -4.16 -8.60 -1.49
N SER A 53 -4.11 -8.48 -2.82
CA SER A 53 -3.49 -7.33 -3.48
C SER A 53 -4.15 -6.01 -3.05
N ILE A 54 -3.37 -4.93 -3.14
CA ILE A 54 -3.76 -3.57 -2.84
C ILE A 54 -3.94 -2.85 -4.17
N ARG A 55 -5.15 -2.35 -4.43
CA ARG A 55 -5.46 -1.59 -5.64
C ARG A 55 -5.89 -0.19 -5.27
N VAL A 56 -5.09 0.78 -5.68
CA VAL A 56 -5.34 2.21 -5.52
C VAL A 56 -5.66 2.80 -6.89
N GLN A 57 -6.79 3.48 -6.98
CA GLN A 57 -7.16 4.24 -8.16
C GLN A 57 -7.31 5.71 -7.80
N SER A 58 -6.77 6.58 -8.64
CA SER A 58 -7.05 8.01 -8.57
C SER A 58 -7.20 8.56 -9.98
N GLY A 59 -7.39 9.86 -10.13
CA GLY A 59 -7.45 10.51 -11.43
C GLY A 59 -7.29 12.02 -11.30
N ASN A 60 -6.77 12.63 -12.36
CA ASN A 60 -6.69 14.08 -12.52
C ASN A 60 -7.08 14.47 -13.96
N GLU A 61 -6.82 15.72 -14.37
CA GLU A 61 -7.08 16.19 -15.74
C GLU A 61 -6.38 15.38 -16.85
N HIS A 62 -5.36 14.58 -16.52
CA HIS A 62 -4.64 13.73 -17.45
C HIS A 62 -5.15 12.28 -17.52
N GLY A 63 -6.19 11.95 -16.74
CA GLY A 63 -6.86 10.65 -16.77
C GLY A 63 -6.67 9.81 -15.49
N PRO A 64 -7.15 8.55 -15.50
CA PRO A 64 -7.07 7.67 -14.35
C PRO A 64 -5.64 7.16 -14.14
N THR A 65 -5.24 7.05 -12.88
CA THR A 65 -4.02 6.36 -12.46
C THR A 65 -4.37 5.13 -11.65
N VAL A 66 -3.63 4.06 -11.88
CA VAL A 66 -3.80 2.78 -11.18
C VAL A 66 -2.45 2.39 -10.58
N CYS A 67 -2.48 2.05 -9.30
CA CYS A 67 -1.43 1.28 -8.66
C CYS A 67 -2.04 -0.01 -8.14
N HIS A 68 -1.46 -1.13 -8.52
CA HIS A 68 -1.90 -2.46 -8.13
C HIS A 68 -0.69 -3.25 -7.68
N SER A 69 -0.69 -3.69 -6.42
CA SER A 69 0.52 -4.22 -5.79
C SER A 69 0.24 -5.33 -4.80
N PHE A 70 1.23 -6.18 -4.57
CA PHE A 70 1.33 -7.05 -3.39
C PHE A 70 2.43 -6.52 -2.47
N ILE A 71 2.23 -6.66 -1.15
CA ILE A 71 3.28 -6.48 -0.17
C ILE A 71 3.57 -7.84 0.47
N THR A 72 4.80 -8.31 0.38
CA THR A 72 5.23 -9.60 0.95
C THR A 72 6.65 -9.47 1.47
N ASP A 73 6.85 -9.86 2.73
CA ASP A 73 8.14 -9.81 3.43
C ASP A 73 8.88 -8.49 3.21
N GLY A 74 8.17 -7.37 3.44
CA GLY A 74 8.75 -6.03 3.36
C GLY A 74 9.13 -5.58 1.96
N LYS A 75 8.67 -6.25 0.91
CA LYS A 75 8.85 -5.85 -0.49
C LYS A 75 7.51 -5.53 -1.12
N ILE A 76 7.53 -4.61 -2.08
CA ILE A 76 6.36 -4.25 -2.88
C ILE A 76 6.55 -4.76 -4.31
N GLN A 77 5.64 -5.62 -4.75
CA GLN A 77 5.55 -6.11 -6.12
C GLN A 77 4.42 -5.34 -6.84
N PHE A 78 4.77 -4.57 -7.85
CA PHE A 78 3.80 -3.89 -8.71
C PHE A 78 3.35 -4.80 -9.85
N LEU A 79 2.04 -4.83 -10.11
CA LEU A 79 1.45 -5.61 -11.19
C LEU A 79 1.49 -4.85 -12.51
N SER A 80 1.27 -5.56 -13.61
CA SER A 80 1.41 -5.02 -14.97
C SER A 80 0.34 -4.00 -15.34
N ASP A 81 -0.77 -3.93 -14.59
CA ASP A 81 -1.84 -2.95 -14.76
C ASP A 81 -1.60 -1.64 -13.98
N CYS A 82 -0.42 -1.47 -13.36
CA CYS A 82 0.02 -0.18 -12.86
C CYS A 82 0.26 0.82 -14.00
N THR A 83 -0.07 2.10 -13.78
CA THR A 83 0.17 3.19 -14.74
C THR A 83 1.46 3.98 -14.48
N HIS A 84 2.17 3.69 -13.40
CA HIS A 84 3.43 4.35 -13.04
C HIS A 84 4.67 3.58 -13.55
N ALA A 85 5.84 4.24 -13.54
CA ALA A 85 7.08 3.70 -14.12
C ALA A 85 7.55 2.36 -13.52
N LEU A 86 7.19 2.05 -12.27
CA LEU A 86 7.55 0.79 -11.61
C LEU A 86 6.62 -0.40 -11.95
N ALA A 87 5.71 -0.28 -12.92
CA ALA A 87 4.80 -1.38 -13.31
C ALA A 87 5.58 -2.68 -13.63
N GLY A 88 5.11 -3.81 -13.09
CA GLY A 88 5.75 -5.12 -13.28
C GLY A 88 7.06 -5.33 -12.50
N GLN A 89 7.49 -4.38 -11.67
CA GLN A 89 8.72 -4.48 -10.88
C GLN A 89 8.45 -4.84 -9.43
N THR A 90 9.42 -5.51 -8.79
CA THR A 90 9.45 -5.71 -7.34
C THR A 90 10.61 -4.92 -6.77
N VAL A 91 10.34 -4.10 -5.77
CA VAL A 91 11.35 -3.28 -5.08
C VAL A 91 11.20 -3.42 -3.57
N GLU A 92 12.23 -2.99 -2.83
CA GLU A 92 12.12 -2.84 -1.37
C GLU A 92 11.03 -1.83 -1.04
N LEU A 93 10.15 -2.18 -0.10
CA LEU A 93 9.20 -1.22 0.44
C LEU A 93 9.99 -0.22 1.29
N PRO A 94 9.94 1.09 1.00
CA PRO A 94 10.69 2.09 1.75
C PRO A 94 10.27 2.12 3.22
N ASP A 95 11.22 2.47 4.08
CA ASP A 95 10.93 2.82 5.46
C ASP A 95 10.05 4.08 5.48
N MET A 96 9.15 4.17 6.46
CA MET A 96 8.44 5.42 6.73
C MET A 96 9.45 6.37 7.38
N ASP A 97 9.71 7.52 6.76
CA ASP A 97 10.48 8.59 7.37
C ASP A 97 9.74 9.13 8.61
N ASP A 98 10.49 9.52 9.65
CA ASP A 98 10.00 10.23 10.85
C ASP A 98 9.61 11.70 10.54
#